data_AF-A0A2G2MQJ5-F1
#
_entry.id   AF-A0A2G2MQJ5-F1
#
_cell.length_a   1.000
_cell.length_b   1.000
_cell.length_c   1.000
_cell.angle_alpha   90.00
_cell.angle_beta   90.00
_cell.angle_gamma   90.00
#
_symmetry.space_group_name_H-M   'P 1'
#
loop_
_entity.id
_entity.type
_entity.pdbx_description
1 polymer ?
#
loop_
_entity_poly.entity_id
_entity_poly.type
_entity_poly.pdbx_seq_one_letter_code
_entity_poly.pdbx_strand_id
1 'polypeptide(L)' 'MDLRNLQGYAHIFMSGFLVIMLYWYIIHLYRSEKKGERDYEKYGNIALDDEVTSTPVEDKRASEREYKEENK' A
#
# COMPACT_ATOMS: atom_id res chain seq x y z
N MET A 1 12.56 -10.69 37.79
CA MET A 1 11.44 -11.03 36.90
C MET A 1 11.66 -12.43 36.37
N ASP A 2 10.69 -13.34 36.54
CA ASP A 2 10.78 -14.70 36.01
C ASP A 2 10.50 -14.71 34.49
N LEU A 3 11.08 -15.68 33.78
CA LEU A 3 10.96 -15.82 32.32
C LEU A 3 9.50 -15.93 31.87
N ARG A 4 8.67 -16.62 32.67
CA ARG A 4 7.23 -16.75 32.42
C ARG A 4 6.51 -15.40 32.47
N ASN A 5 6.87 -14.54 33.43
CA ASN A 5 6.29 -13.21 33.56
C ASN A 5 6.74 -12.30 32.40
N LEU A 6 8.03 -12.35 32.03
CA LEU A 6 8.55 -11.60 30.90
C LEU A 6 7.86 -11.98 29.57
N GLN A 7 7.66 -13.29 29.34
CA GLN A 7 6.94 -13.79 28.17
C GLN A 7 5.50 -13.26 28.13
N GLY A 8 4.80 -13.25 29.25
CA GLY A 8 3.43 -12.71 29.34
C GLY A 8 3.36 -11.23 28.95
N TYR A 9 4.27 -10.41 29.48
CA TYR A 9 4.35 -8.98 29.11
C TYR A 9 4.71 -8.78 27.64
N ALA A 10 5.65 -9.57 27.12
CA ALA A 10 6.05 -9.50 25.71
C ALA A 10 4.88 -9.80 24.78
N HIS A 11 4.05 -10.81 25.09
CA HIS A 11 2.87 -11.13 24.26
C HIS A 11 1.87 -9.98 24.22
N ILE A 12 1.50 -9.43 25.37
CA ILE A 12 0.53 -8.31 25.42
C ILE A 12 1.09 -7.07 24.72
N PHE A 13 2.37 -6.76 24.93
CA PHE A 13 3.04 -5.67 24.24
C PHE A 13 3.05 -5.88 22.73
N MET A 14 3.47 -7.05 22.25
CA MET A 14 3.53 -7.36 20.82
C MET A 14 2.15 -7.33 20.16
N SER A 15 1.12 -7.85 20.83
CA SER A 15 -0.26 -7.77 20.36
C SER A 15 -0.72 -6.32 20.25
N GLY A 16 -0.50 -5.49 21.29
CA GLY A 16 -0.84 -4.07 21.24
C GLY A 16 -0.06 -3.30 20.18
N PHE A 17 1.23 -3.58 20.06
CA PHE A 17 2.10 -3.00 19.04
C PHE A 17 1.62 -3.32 17.62
N LEU A 18 1.24 -4.57 17.36
CA LEU A 18 0.68 -5.00 16.08
C LEU A 18 -0.61 -4.24 15.74
N VAL A 19 -1.51 -4.08 16.71
CA VAL A 19 -2.74 -3.30 16.53
C VAL A 19 -2.41 -1.84 16.18
N ILE A 20 -1.51 -1.20 16.93
CA ILE A 20 -1.10 0.19 16.68
C ILE A 20 -0.47 0.33 15.29
N MET A 21 0.44 -0.59 14.91
CA MET A 21 1.05 -0.60 13.58
C MET A 21 0.01 -0.74 12.47
N LEU A 22 -0.98 -1.62 12.64
CA LEU A 22 -2.04 -1.82 11.65
C LEU A 22 -2.87 -0.55 11.46
N TYR A 23 -3.33 0.08 12.55
CA TYR A 23 -4.08 1.34 12.46
C TYR A 23 -3.24 2.47 11.89
N TRP A 24 -1.97 2.56 12.27
CA TRP A 24 -1.04 3.53 11.69
C TRP A 24 -0.88 3.32 10.18
N TYR A 25 -0.79 2.07 9.72
CA TYR A 25 -0.70 1.74 8.30
C TYR A 25 -1.98 2.10 7.54
N ILE A 26 -3.15 1.87 8.11
CA ILE A 26 -4.43 2.31 7.54
C ILE A 26 -4.43 3.84 7.37
N ILE A 27 -4.02 4.59 8.40
CA ILE A 27 -3.92 6.06 8.31
C ILE A 27 -2.90 6.47 7.24
N HIS A 28 -1.75 5.79 7.18
CA HIS A 28 -0.75 6.02 6.15
C HIS A 28 -1.33 5.82 4.74
N LEU A 29 -2.11 4.77 4.51
CA LEU A 29 -2.75 4.48 3.23
C LEU A 29 -3.68 5.63 2.81
N TYR A 30 -4.59 6.06 3.68
CA TYR A 30 -5.47 7.20 3.42
C TYR A 30 -4.71 8.51 3.18
N ARG A 31 -3.57 8.71 3.85
CA ARG A 31 -2.73 9.90 3.63
C ARG A 31 -1.97 9.84 2.31
N SER A 32 -1.52 8.67 1.88
CA SER A 32 -0.83 8.47 0.60
C SER A 32 -1.80 8.69 -0.57
N GLU A 33 -3.04 8.23 -0.43
CA GLU A 33 -4.12 8.48 -1.40
C GLU A 33 -4.45 9.97 -1.51
N LYS A 34 -4.66 10.66 -0.38
CA LYS A 34 -4.91 12.13 -0.36
C LYS A 34 -3.77 12.98 -0.92
N LYS A 35 -2.53 12.48 -0.86
CA LYS A 35 -1.36 13.16 -1.44
C LYS A 35 -1.28 12.99 -2.96
N GLY A 36 -2.09 12.10 -3.56
CA GLY A 36 -2.08 11.84 -5.00
C GLY A 36 -0.84 11.10 -5.49
N GLU A 37 -0.05 10.50 -4.59
CA GLU A 37 1.13 9.71 -4.99
C GLU A 37 0.71 8.44 -5.75
N ARG A 38 -0.42 7.85 -5.36
CA ARG A 38 -1.05 6.71 -6.04
C ARG A 38 -2.57 6.83 -5.92
N ASP A 39 -3.23 6.89 -7.06
CA ASP A 39 -4.68 6.70 -7.17
C ASP A 39 -4.93 5.19 -7.15
N TYR A 40 -5.53 4.70 -6.06
CA TYR A 40 -5.92 3.29 -5.91
C TYR A 40 -7.38 3.05 -6.31
N GLU A 41 -8.19 4.10 -6.46
CA GLU A 41 -9.58 3.98 -6.91
C GLU A 41 -9.66 3.60 -8.38
N LYS A 42 -8.69 4.03 -9.20
CA LYS A 42 -8.62 3.66 -10.63
C LYS A 42 -8.63 2.15 -10.89
N TYR A 43 -8.13 1.31 -9.98
CA TYR A 43 -8.16 -0.14 -10.16
C TYR A 43 -9.57 -0.72 -9.94
N GLY A 44 -10.42 -0.04 -9.17
CA GLY A 44 -11.83 -0.40 -9.04
C GLY A 44 -12.59 -0.23 -10.36
N ASN A 45 -12.22 0.77 -11.16
CA ASN A 45 -12.80 1.00 -12.48
C ASN A 45 -12.48 -0.11 -13.50
N ILE A 46 -11.49 -0.98 -13.25
CA ILE A 46 -11.21 -2.13 -14.13
C ILE A 46 -12.41 -3.07 -14.22
N ALA A 47 -13.16 -3.23 -13.13
CA ALA A 47 -14.35 -4.07 -13.13
C ALA A 47 -15.53 -3.46 -13.89
N LEU A 48 -15.51 -2.14 -14.13
CA LEU A 48 -16.54 -1.41 -14.87
C LEU A 48 -16.18 -1.23 -16.35
N ASP A 49 -14.89 -1.20 -16.68
CA ASP A 49 -14.33 -1.05 -18.02
C ASP A 49 -13.55 -2.32 -18.40
N ASP A 50 -14.27 -3.43 -18.57
CA ASP A 50 -13.71 -4.77 -18.86
C ASP A 50 -13.77 -5.16 -20.34
N GLU A 51 -14.06 -4.20 -21.22
CA GLU A 51 -14.14 -4.42 -22.66
C GLU A 51 -12.76 -4.79 -23.26
N VAL A 52 -12.78 -5.53 -24.38
CA VAL A 52 -11.54 -5.90 -25.08
C VAL A 52 -10.78 -4.70 -25.65
N THR A 53 -11.46 -3.57 -25.82
CA THR A 53 -10.92 -2.30 -26.33
C THR A 53 -10.54 -1.30 -25.25
N SER A 54 -10.69 -1.66 -23.97
CA SER A 54 -10.44 -0.77 -22.84
C SER A 54 -8.98 -0.31 -22.78
N THR A 55 -8.77 0.92 -22.31
CA THR A 55 -7.42 1.47 -22.16
C THR A 55 -6.76 0.92 -20.89
N PRO A 56 -5.46 0.56 -20.92
CA PRO A 56 -4.76 0.12 -19.72
C PRO A 56 -4.80 1.17 -18.60
N VAL A 57 -5.17 0.74 -17.39
CA VAL A 57 -5.28 1.60 -16.18
C VAL A 57 -3.93 2.16 -15.70
N GLU A 58 -2.84 1.53 -16.10
CA GLU A 58 -1.50 2.07 -15.93
C GLU A 58 -0.92 2.36 -17.31
N ASP A 59 -0.53 3.61 -17.52
CA ASP A 59 0.40 3.93 -18.59
C ASP A 59 1.76 3.32 -18.26
N LYS A 60 2.56 3.00 -19.28
CA LYS A 60 3.75 2.13 -19.21
C LYS A 60 4.58 2.31 -17.93
N ARG A 61 5.10 1.19 -17.41
CA ARG A 61 5.89 1.11 -16.17
C ARG A 61 6.88 2.28 -16.08
N ALA A 62 6.99 2.91 -14.91
CA ALA A 62 7.89 4.06 -14.70
C ALA A 62 9.31 3.82 -15.23
N SER A 63 9.81 2.58 -15.09
CA SER A 63 11.11 2.14 -15.64
C SER A 63 11.23 2.24 -17.17
N GLU A 64 10.14 2.04 -17.92
CA GLU A 64 10.13 2.16 -19.38
C GLU A 64 10.05 3.62 -19.85
N ARG A 65 9.51 4.52 -19.02
CA ARG A 65 9.47 5.96 -19.29
C ARG A 65 10.85 6.60 -19.08
N GLU A 66 11.50 6.29 -17.96
CA GLU A 66 12.88 6.75 -17.67
C GLU A 66 13.86 6.29 -18.75
N TYR A 67 13.81 5.02 -19.15
CA TYR A 67 14.65 4.50 -20.23
C TYR A 67 14.46 5.24 -21.57
N LYS A 68 13.22 5.62 -21.88
CA LYS A 68 12.90 6.36 -23.12
C LYS A 68 13.30 7.83 -23.08
N GLU A 69 13.26 8.48 -21.91
CA GLU A 69 13.70 9.87 -21.74
C GLU A 69 15.23 9.99 -21.72
N GLU A 70 15.94 9.01 -21.16
CA GLU A 70 17.41 8.98 -21.16
C GLU A 70 18.02 8.71 -22.56
N ASN A 71 17.29 8.01 -23.42
CA ASN A 71 17.72 7.65 -24.78
C ASN A 71 17.13 8.55 -25.90
N LYS A 72 16.63 9.74 -25.57
CA LYS A 72 16.06 10.70 -26.54
C LYS A 72 16.85 12.00 -26.57
#